data_AF-A0A3D8Y911-F1
#
_entry.id   AF-A0A3D8Y911-F1
#
_cell.length_a   1.000
_cell.length_b   1.000
_cell.length_c   1.000
_cell.angle_alpha   90.00
_cell.angle_beta   90.00
_cell.angle_gamma   90.00
#
_symmetry.space_group_name_H-M   'P 1'
#
loop_
_entity.id
_entity.type
_entity.pdbx_description
1 polymer ?
#
loop_
_entity_poly.entity_id
_entity_poly.type
_entity_poly.pdbx_seq_one_letter_code
_entity_poly.pdbx_strand_id
1 'polypeptide(L)'
;MFMETRNINFTLVIGQEEFMIQTSRNQYHSLMTLIADRFNLADFGLCSGMGSCGTCDVEMDGESALGCEITVNDSLANTRIVVDKQLISIY
;
A
#
# COMPACT_ATOMS: atom_id res chain seq x y z
N MET A 1 4.38 -26.32 16.01
CA MET A 1 4.27 -26.18 14.54
C MET A 1 4.67 -24.75 14.21
N PHE A 2 5.92 -24.55 13.80
CA PHE A 2 6.42 -23.22 13.46
C PHE A 2 5.91 -22.88 12.06
N MET A 3 4.92 -21.99 11.99
CA MET A 3 4.56 -21.34 10.73
C MET A 3 5.74 -20.44 10.36
N GLU A 4 6.56 -20.87 9.42
CA GLU A 4 7.61 -20.03 8.83
C GLU A 4 6.90 -18.80 8.26
N THR A 5 7.04 -17.67 8.95
CA THR A 5 6.36 -16.43 8.58
C THR A 5 7.07 -15.94 7.33
N ARG A 6 6.52 -16.27 6.16
CA ARG A 6 7.06 -15.76 4.89
C ARG A 6 6.80 -14.27 4.86
N ASN A 7 7.85 -13.51 5.17
CA ASN A 7 7.83 -12.07 5.06
C ASN A 7 7.70 -11.69 3.59
N ILE A 8 6.80 -10.75 3.34
CA ILE A 8 6.63 -10.08 2.06
C ILE A 8 7.38 -8.75 2.20
N ASN A 9 8.38 -8.57 1.35
CA ASN A 9 9.21 -7.38 1.33
C ASN A 9 8.96 -6.62 0.02
N PHE A 10 8.70 -5.33 0.11
CA PHE A 10 8.50 -4.47 -1.07
C PHE A 10 8.90 -3.03 -0.77
N THR A 11 9.03 -2.23 -1.82
CA THR A 11 9.37 -0.81 -1.68
C THR A 11 8.12 0.02 -1.91
N LEU A 12 7.77 0.85 -0.92
CA LEU A 12 6.73 1.87 -1.06
C LEU A 12 7.39 3.22 -1.30
N VAL A 13 6.92 3.96 -2.29
CA VAL A 13 7.42 5.29 -2.61
C VAL A 13 6.32 6.30 -2.40
N ILE A 14 6.54 7.22 -1.47
CA ILE A 14 5.59 8.28 -1.14
C ILE A 14 6.27 9.59 -1.53
N GLY A 15 5.89 10.11 -2.69
CA GLY A 15 6.49 11.29 -3.26
C GLY A 15 7.96 11.12 -3.66
N GLN A 16 8.88 11.62 -2.83
CA GLN A 16 10.33 11.52 -3.08
C GLN A 16 11.03 10.58 -2.10
N GLU A 17 10.29 10.02 -1.13
CA GLU A 17 10.83 9.14 -0.10
C GLU A 17 10.50 7.69 -0.44
N GLU A 18 11.48 6.81 -0.22
CA GLU A 18 11.34 5.37 -0.40
C GLU A 18 11.40 4.67 0.96
N PHE A 19 10.44 3.77 1.20
CA PHE A 19 10.29 3.01 2.44
C PHE A 19 10.33 1.52 2.14
N MET A 20 11.24 0.81 2.79
CA MET A 20 11.26 -0.64 2.74
C MET A 20 10.17 -1.19 3.67
N ILE A 21 9.18 -1.85 3.09
CA ILE A 21 8.09 -2.47 3.82
C ILE A 21 8.39 -3.96 4.00
N GLN A 22 8.39 -4.40 5.25
CA GLN A 22 8.34 -5.81 5.61
C GLN A 22 7.01 -6.09 6.32
N THR A 23 6.22 -7.02 5.78
CA THR A 23 4.94 -7.49 6.35
C THR A 23 4.82 -9.00 6.23
N SER A 24 3.79 -9.61 6.83
CA SER A 24 3.51 -11.03 6.73
C SER A 24 2.16 -11.25 6.04
N ARG A 25 1.97 -12.43 5.44
CA ARG A 25 0.67 -12.81 4.85
C ARG A 25 -0.45 -12.62 5.87
N ASN A 26 -1.57 -12.08 5.39
CA ASN A 26 -2.79 -11.85 6.18
C ASN A 26 -2.64 -10.86 7.36
N GLN A 27 -1.50 -10.17 7.51
CA GLN A 27 -1.36 -9.11 8.52
C GLN A 27 -2.27 -7.93 8.22
N TYR A 28 -2.44 -7.62 6.93
CA TYR A 28 -3.32 -6.58 6.43
C TYR A 28 -4.21 -7.17 5.34
N HIS A 29 -5.47 -6.76 5.31
CA HIS A 29 -6.42 -7.25 4.31
C HIS A 29 -6.10 -6.69 2.91
N SER A 30 -5.79 -5.39 2.85
CA SER A 30 -5.46 -4.69 1.61
C SER A 30 -4.24 -3.81 1.77
N LEU A 31 -3.61 -3.48 0.65
CA LEU A 31 -2.50 -2.54 0.61
C LEU A 31 -2.90 -1.18 1.22
N MET A 32 -4.14 -0.73 0.99
CA MET A 32 -4.65 0.49 1.59
C MET A 32 -4.59 0.45 3.11
N THR A 33 -5.05 -0.64 3.74
CA THR A 33 -5.01 -0.77 5.22
C THR A 33 -3.58 -0.81 5.76
N LEU A 34 -2.64 -1.41 5.02
CA LEU A 34 -1.22 -1.42 5.39
C LEU A 34 -0.64 0.00 5.36
N ILE A 35 -0.89 0.74 4.28
CA ILE A 35 -0.36 2.09 4.10
C ILE A 35 -0.94 3.03 5.17
N ALA A 36 -2.26 3.00 5.39
CA ALA A 36 -2.92 3.85 6.38
C ALA A 36 -2.47 3.57 7.83
N ASP A 37 -2.12 2.32 8.16
CA ASP A 37 -1.60 1.95 9.48
C ASP A 37 -0.16 2.42 9.70
N ARG A 38 0.67 2.38 8.65
CA ARG A 38 2.11 2.71 8.74
C ARG A 38 2.42 4.18 8.47
N PHE A 39 1.58 4.84 7.69
CA PHE A 39 1.79 6.20 7.21
C PHE A 39 0.53 7.02 7.46
N ASN A 40 0.68 8.14 8.15
CA ASN A 40 -0.43 9.04 8.42
C ASN A 40 -0.68 9.97 7.22
N LEU A 41 -1.28 9.43 6.15
CA LEU A 41 -1.62 10.17 4.93
C LEU A 41 -3.08 10.64 5.02
N ALA A 42 -3.29 11.93 5.33
CA ALA A 42 -4.60 12.49 5.69
C ALA A 42 -5.72 12.22 4.67
N ASP A 43 -5.39 12.24 3.38
CA ASP A 43 -6.37 12.12 2.29
C ASP A 43 -6.38 10.72 1.65
N PHE A 44 -5.63 9.75 2.21
CA PHE A 44 -5.52 8.42 1.64
C PHE A 44 -6.62 7.48 2.13
N GLY A 45 -7.36 6.86 1.21
CA GLY A 45 -8.39 5.87 1.53
C GLY A 45 -9.66 6.44 2.18
N LEU A 46 -10.12 7.64 1.78
CA LEU A 46 -11.25 8.37 2.41
C LEU A 46 -12.59 7.60 2.42
N CYS A 47 -12.80 6.69 1.46
CA CYS A 47 -13.99 5.84 1.40
C CYS A 47 -13.88 4.54 2.20
N SER A 48 -12.84 4.37 3.02
CA SER A 48 -12.62 3.16 3.84
C SER A 48 -12.64 1.85 3.02
N GLY A 49 -12.14 1.89 1.78
CA GLY A 49 -12.04 0.74 0.91
C GLY A 49 -13.32 0.36 0.13
N MET A 50 -14.30 1.26 0.02
CA MET A 50 -15.48 1.06 -0.84
C MET A 50 -15.19 1.22 -2.34
N GLY A 51 -14.00 1.68 -2.73
CA GLY A 51 -13.63 1.93 -4.13
C GLY A 51 -14.24 3.18 -4.77
N SER A 52 -14.95 4.03 -4.01
CA SER A 52 -15.70 5.17 -4.56
C SER A 52 -14.93 6.49 -4.60
N CYS A 53 -13.86 6.64 -3.82
CA CYS A 53 -13.13 7.92 -3.73
C CYS A 53 -11.88 8.01 -4.63
N GLY A 54 -11.32 6.87 -5.07
CA GLY A 54 -10.05 6.85 -5.80
C GLY A 54 -8.81 7.27 -4.98
N THR A 55 -8.95 7.69 -3.72
CA THR A 55 -7.81 8.27 -2.99
C THR A 55 -6.80 7.28 -2.42
N CYS A 56 -6.96 6.00 -2.75
CA CYS A 56 -5.96 4.98 -2.48
C CYS A 56 -5.29 4.47 -3.77
N ASP A 57 -5.34 5.25 -4.85
CA ASP A 57 -4.65 4.92 -6.09
C ASP A 57 -3.14 4.77 -5.85
N VAL A 58 -2.58 3.72 -6.43
CA VAL A 58 -1.15 3.43 -6.42
C VAL A 58 -0.72 2.99 -7.80
N GLU A 59 0.52 3.26 -8.16
CA GLU A 59 1.15 2.76 -9.39
C GLU A 59 2.00 1.53 -9.07
N MET A 60 1.84 0.48 -9.86
CA MET A 60 2.66 -0.72 -9.87
C MET A 60 3.02 -1.06 -11.30
N ASP A 61 4.32 -1.15 -11.60
CA ASP A 61 4.83 -1.48 -12.95
C ASP A 61 4.27 -0.57 -14.08
N GLY A 62 3.98 0.70 -13.75
CA GLY A 62 3.43 1.68 -14.69
C GLY A 62 1.90 1.61 -14.88
N GLU A 63 1.20 0.78 -14.11
CA GLU A 63 -0.26 0.69 -14.11
C GLU A 63 -0.84 1.19 -12.78
N SER A 64 -1.88 2.02 -12.85
CA SER A 64 -2.65 2.46 -11.68
C SER A 64 -3.61 1.37 -11.21
N ALA A 65 -3.69 1.19 -9.90
CA ALA A 65 -4.64 0.31 -9.24
C ALA A 65 -5.08 0.88 -7.90
N LEU A 66 -6.29 0.52 -7.46
CA LEU A 66 -6.80 0.93 -6.16
C LEU A 66 -6.19 0.07 -5.06
N GLY A 67 -5.47 0.68 -4.12
CA GLY A 67 -4.85 0.01 -2.99
C GLY A 67 -5.85 -0.76 -2.10
N CYS A 68 -7.14 -0.41 -2.13
CA CYS A 68 -8.18 -1.14 -1.41
C CYS A 68 -8.54 -2.49 -2.07
N GLU A 69 -8.25 -2.67 -3.35
CA GLU A 69 -8.51 -3.91 -4.10
C GLU A 69 -7.27 -4.83 -4.13
N ILE A 70 -6.10 -4.29 -3.83
CA ILE A 70 -4.84 -5.03 -3.81
C ILE A 70 -4.71 -5.80 -2.50
N THR A 71 -4.69 -7.13 -2.59
CA THR A 71 -4.46 -8.02 -1.43
C THR A 71 -2.98 -8.08 -1.07
N VAL A 72 -2.67 -8.04 0.23
CA VAL A 72 -1.28 -8.21 0.71
C VAL A 72 -0.90 -9.69 0.73
N ASN A 73 -0.26 -10.14 -0.35
CA ASN A 73 0.24 -11.50 -0.52
C ASN A 73 1.62 -11.49 -1.23
N ASP A 74 2.16 -12.67 -1.58
CA ASP A 74 3.50 -12.77 -2.16
C ASP A 74 3.64 -12.13 -3.55
N SER A 75 2.55 -11.78 -4.23
CA SER A 75 2.60 -11.03 -5.48
C SER A 75 3.19 -9.63 -5.29
N LEU A 76 3.17 -9.09 -4.07
CA LEU A 76 3.83 -7.83 -3.75
C LEU A 76 5.34 -8.00 -3.49
N ALA A 77 5.86 -9.23 -3.40
CA ALA A 77 7.27 -9.42 -3.07
C ALA A 77 8.18 -8.81 -4.15
N ASN A 78 9.11 -7.96 -3.72
CA ASN A 78 10.07 -7.22 -4.53
C ASN A 78 9.44 -6.23 -5.53
N THR A 79 8.16 -5.89 -5.36
CA THR A 79 7.55 -4.84 -6.19
C THR A 79 7.93 -3.46 -5.67
N ARG A 80 7.85 -2.48 -6.56
CA ARG A 80 7.93 -1.06 -6.24
C ARG A 80 6.56 -0.45 -6.45
N ILE A 81 5.98 0.06 -5.37
CA ILE A 81 4.63 0.61 -5.36
C ILE A 81 4.74 2.11 -5.09
N VAL A 82 4.14 2.93 -5.94
CA VAL A 82 4.19 4.39 -5.82
C VAL A 82 2.82 4.90 -5.39
N VAL A 83 2.77 5.69 -4.33
CA VAL A 83 1.57 6.46 -3.97
C VAL A 83 1.67 7.81 -4.65
N ASP A 84 0.78 8.10 -5.61
CA ASP A 84 0.82 9.37 -6.32
C ASP A 84 0.56 10.53 -5.34
N LYS A 85 1.47 11.50 -5.38
CA LYS A 85 1.55 12.65 -4.47
C LYS A 85 0.44 13.67 -4.74
N GLN A 86 -0.29 13.58 -5.85
CA GLN A 86 -1.35 14.54 -6.19
C GLN A 86 -2.48 14.62 -5.15
N LEU A 87 -2.57 13.65 -4.24
CA LEU A 87 -3.58 13.61 -3.20
C LEU A 87 -3.03 13.87 -1.79
N ILE A 88 -1.75 14.15 -1.60
CA ILE A 88 -1.20 14.39 -0.25
C ILE A 88 -1.03 15.90 -0.09
N SER A 89 -2.08 16.58 0.37
CA SER A 89 -1.95 17.98 0.78
C SER A 89 -1.00 18.06 1.97
N ILE A 90 0.21 18.54 1.72
CA ILE A 90 1.20 18.86 2.74
C ILE A 90 0.65 20.09 3.50
N TYR A 91 0.16 19.87 4.71
CA TYR A 91 -0.07 20.94 5.69
C TYR A 91 1.07 20.95 6.71
#